data_AF-A0A9E1Q733-F1
#
_entry.id   AF-A0A9E1Q733-F1
#
_cell.length_a   1.000
_cell.length_b   1.000
_cell.length_c   1.000
_cell.angle_alpha   90.00
_cell.angle_beta   90.00
_cell.angle_gamma   90.00
#
_symmetry.space_group_name_H-M   'P 1'
#
loop_
_entity.id
_entity.type
_entity.pdbx_description
1 polymer ?
#
loop_
_entity_poly.entity_id
_entity_poly.type
_entity_poly.pdbx_seq_one_letter_code
_entity_poly.pdbx_strand_id
1 'polypeptide(L)'
;FVAETINGENPHIDYNLIPGVVYTWPEVASVGRSEENLKADNVNYKVGSFPFKASGRARASMDTDGQVKVLAHAETDEILGVHMIGPRAADMIAEAVVAMEFRASAEDISRMSHAHPTFTEAFKEAALAATGDRALHI
;
A
#
# COMPACT_ATOMS: atom_id res chain seq x y z
N PHE A 1 -21.15 13.69 -1.58
CA PHE A 1 -21.14 13.94 -3.05
C PHE A 1 -22.50 14.31 -3.65
N VAL A 2 -23.43 13.38 -3.94
CA VAL A 2 -24.70 13.78 -4.61
C VAL A 2 -25.50 14.81 -3.82
N ALA A 3 -25.63 14.62 -2.50
CA ALA A 3 -26.31 15.57 -1.63
C ALA A 3 -25.63 16.96 -1.60
N GLU A 4 -24.29 17.00 -1.49
CA GLU A 4 -23.48 18.23 -1.54
C GLU A 4 -23.63 18.96 -2.89
N THR A 5 -23.61 18.23 -4.02
CA THR A 5 -23.86 18.80 -5.34
C THR A 5 -25.26 19.40 -5.46
N ILE A 6 -26.28 18.72 -4.93
CA ILE A 6 -27.65 19.25 -4.86
C ILE A 6 -27.68 20.52 -3.97
N ASN A 7 -26.87 20.57 -2.92
CA ASN A 7 -26.70 21.72 -2.04
C ASN A 7 -25.85 22.86 -2.64
N GLY A 8 -25.37 22.73 -3.89
CA GLY A 8 -24.56 23.73 -4.57
C GLY A 8 -23.08 23.76 -4.16
N GLU A 9 -22.61 22.74 -3.45
CA GLU A 9 -21.19 22.55 -3.12
C GLU A 9 -20.43 21.89 -4.29
N ASN A 10 -19.10 21.88 -4.22
CA ASN A 10 -18.21 21.37 -5.27
C ASN A 10 -17.37 20.18 -4.80
N PRO A 11 -17.98 19.00 -4.56
CA PRO A 11 -17.25 17.87 -4.02
C PRO A 11 -16.56 17.05 -5.13
N HIS A 12 -15.57 16.23 -4.77
CA HIS A 12 -14.83 15.38 -5.71
C HIS A 12 -14.60 13.97 -5.15
N ILE A 13 -14.83 12.94 -5.99
CA ILE A 13 -14.47 11.55 -5.69
C ILE A 13 -13.27 11.19 -6.55
N ASP A 14 -12.16 10.85 -5.93
CA ASP A 14 -11.06 10.16 -6.61
C ASP A 14 -11.32 8.65 -6.62
N TYR A 15 -11.78 8.14 -7.77
CA TYR A 15 -12.04 6.71 -7.95
C TYR A 15 -10.78 5.86 -7.95
N ASN A 16 -9.60 6.44 -8.19
CA ASN A 16 -8.32 5.72 -8.11
C ASN A 16 -7.96 5.36 -6.66
N LEU A 17 -8.51 6.09 -5.69
CA LEU A 17 -8.22 5.91 -4.26
C LEU A 17 -9.31 5.15 -3.50
N ILE A 18 -10.27 4.54 -4.19
CA ILE A 18 -11.24 3.63 -3.58
C ILE A 18 -10.58 2.25 -3.39
N PRO A 19 -10.38 1.77 -2.15
CA PRO A 19 -9.78 0.46 -1.92
C PRO A 19 -10.76 -0.68 -2.24
N GLY A 20 -10.23 -1.77 -2.81
CA GLY A 20 -10.92 -3.05 -2.94
C GLY A 20 -10.42 -4.04 -1.88
N VAL A 21 -11.33 -4.80 -1.26
CA VAL A 21 -11.00 -5.77 -0.19
C VAL A 21 -11.70 -7.11 -0.44
N VAL A 22 -10.97 -8.21 -0.23
CA VAL A 22 -11.49 -9.59 -0.21
C VAL A 22 -11.22 -10.19 1.17
N TYR A 23 -12.28 -10.59 1.87
CA TYR A 23 -12.26 -11.04 3.27
C TYR A 23 -12.00 -12.56 3.42
N THR A 24 -11.07 -13.11 2.65
CA THR A 24 -10.52 -14.45 2.90
C THR A 24 -9.56 -14.43 4.09
N TRP A 25 -9.00 -15.59 4.45
CA TRP A 25 -7.84 -15.65 5.36
C TRP A 25 -6.67 -16.38 4.65
N PRO A 26 -5.58 -15.67 4.32
CA PRO A 26 -5.35 -14.25 4.54
C PRO A 26 -6.28 -13.35 3.70
N GLU A 27 -6.47 -12.12 4.15
CA GLU A 27 -7.23 -11.09 3.44
C GLU A 27 -6.43 -10.58 2.24
N VAL A 28 -7.12 -10.00 1.26
CA VAL A 28 -6.51 -9.27 0.15
C VAL A 28 -7.07 -7.85 0.14
N ALA A 29 -6.21 -6.86 -0.02
CA ALA A 29 -6.64 -5.47 -0.17
C ALA A 29 -5.72 -4.71 -1.14
N SER A 30 -6.29 -3.80 -1.93
CA SER A 30 -5.52 -3.00 -2.88
C SER A 30 -6.12 -1.61 -3.07
N VAL A 31 -5.27 -0.62 -3.32
CA VAL A 31 -5.65 0.75 -3.71
C VAL A 31 -4.69 1.26 -4.79
N GLY A 32 -5.18 2.11 -5.68
CA GLY A 32 -4.40 2.65 -6.80
C GLY A 32 -4.26 1.67 -7.97
N ARG A 33 -3.23 1.90 -8.77
CA ARG A 33 -3.03 1.17 -10.03
C ARG A 33 -2.40 -0.21 -9.81
N SER A 34 -2.85 -1.17 -10.60
CA SER A 34 -2.17 -2.46 -10.73
C SER A 34 -0.88 -2.33 -11.55
N GLU A 35 0.00 -3.32 -11.43
CA GLU A 35 1.22 -3.37 -12.25
C GLU A 35 0.88 -3.55 -13.73
N GLU A 36 -0.18 -4.30 -14.03
CA GLU A 36 -0.70 -4.51 -15.38
C GLU A 36 -1.19 -3.19 -16.00
N ASN A 37 -1.87 -2.33 -15.23
CA ASN A 37 -2.24 -0.99 -15.68
C ASN A 37 -1.00 -0.13 -15.96
N LEU A 38 0.02 -0.18 -15.08
CA LEU A 38 1.27 0.56 -15.28
C LEU A 38 2.00 0.15 -16.55
N LYS A 39 2.08 -1.15 -16.82
CA LYS A 39 2.64 -1.70 -18.06
C LYS A 39 1.83 -1.28 -19.29
N ALA A 40 0.49 -1.39 -19.23
CA ALA A 40 -0.38 -1.04 -20.35
C ALA A 40 -0.27 0.44 -20.74
N ASP A 41 -0.13 1.33 -19.76
CA ASP A 41 -0.04 2.77 -19.98
C ASP A 41 1.42 3.24 -20.19
N ASN A 42 2.40 2.33 -20.27
CA ASN A 42 3.83 2.63 -20.39
C ASN A 42 4.36 3.60 -19.34
N VAL A 43 3.90 3.48 -18.09
CA VAL A 43 4.42 4.28 -16.98
C VAL A 43 5.65 3.60 -16.42
N ASN A 44 6.74 4.35 -16.20
CA ASN A 44 7.93 3.84 -15.54
C ASN A 44 7.72 3.78 -14.02
N TYR A 45 7.91 2.60 -13.44
CA TYR A 45 7.70 2.37 -12.01
C TYR A 45 8.79 1.47 -11.41
N LYS A 46 8.97 1.58 -10.10
CA LYS A 46 9.75 0.69 -9.23
C LYS A 46 8.79 -0.19 -8.44
N VAL A 47 9.27 -1.36 -8.03
CA VAL A 47 8.51 -2.31 -7.22
C VAL A 47 9.27 -2.58 -5.93
N GLY A 48 8.58 -2.47 -4.81
CA GLY A 48 9.03 -3.02 -3.53
C GLY A 48 8.09 -4.11 -3.06
N SER A 49 8.62 -5.16 -2.45
CA SER A 49 7.82 -6.22 -1.86
C SER A 49 8.43 -6.69 -0.54
N PHE A 50 7.59 -7.01 0.43
CA PHE A 50 8.01 -7.59 1.71
C PHE A 50 7.08 -8.73 2.14
N PRO A 51 7.61 -9.94 2.40
CA PRO A 51 6.80 -11.10 2.78
C PRO A 51 6.44 -11.10 4.27
N PHE A 52 5.20 -11.47 4.61
CA PHE A 52 4.77 -11.56 6.03
C PHE A 52 5.54 -12.63 6.81
N LYS A 53 6.10 -13.65 6.16
CA LYS A 53 6.97 -14.66 6.79
C LYS A 53 8.21 -14.08 7.47
N ALA A 54 8.66 -12.89 7.06
CA ALA A 54 9.76 -12.16 7.68
C ALA A 54 9.31 -11.27 8.86
N SER A 55 8.01 -10.97 8.99
CA SER A 55 7.47 -10.19 10.11
C SER A 55 7.46 -10.99 11.41
N GLY A 56 8.04 -10.41 12.47
CA GLY A 56 7.98 -10.96 13.83
C GLY A 56 6.54 -11.08 14.36
N ARG A 57 5.67 -10.12 14.02
CA ARG A 57 4.25 -10.15 14.43
C ARG A 57 3.51 -11.33 13.79
N ALA A 58 3.73 -11.57 12.50
CA ALA A 58 3.17 -12.69 11.75
C ALA A 58 3.66 -14.05 12.26
N ARG A 59 4.96 -14.16 12.58
CA ARG A 59 5.49 -15.37 13.24
C ARG A 59 4.82 -15.63 14.58
N ALA A 60 4.61 -14.59 15.39
CA ALA A 60 3.98 -14.72 16.70
C ALA A 60 2.50 -15.14 16.63
N SER A 61 1.78 -14.79 15.56
CA SER A 61 0.37 -15.19 15.37
C SER A 61 0.17 -16.43 14.51
N MET A 62 1.23 -16.95 13.88
CA MET A 62 1.22 -18.00 12.84
C MET A 62 0.58 -17.58 11.51
N ASP A 63 0.23 -16.30 11.33
CA ASP A 63 -0.35 -15.77 10.09
C ASP A 63 0.73 -15.30 9.12
N THR A 64 1.52 -16.23 8.59
CA THR A 64 2.74 -15.91 7.81
C THR A 64 2.53 -15.81 6.30
N ASP A 65 1.33 -16.09 5.81
CA ASP A 65 1.04 -16.13 4.39
C ASP A 65 0.92 -14.72 3.80
N GLY A 66 1.45 -14.55 2.60
CA GLY A 66 1.31 -13.34 1.80
C GLY A 66 2.46 -12.33 1.90
N GLN A 67 2.22 -11.13 1.38
CA GLN A 67 3.19 -10.05 1.22
C GLN A 67 2.48 -8.69 1.06
N VAL A 68 3.22 -7.62 1.30
CA VAL A 68 2.86 -6.26 0.88
C VAL A 68 3.71 -5.87 -0.33
N LYS A 69 3.08 -5.32 -1.36
CA LYS A 69 3.71 -4.84 -2.59
C LYS A 69 3.39 -3.36 -2.80
N VAL A 70 4.42 -2.57 -3.07
CA VAL A 70 4.34 -1.13 -3.33
C VAL A 70 4.86 -0.85 -4.74
N LEU A 71 4.09 -0.07 -5.51
CA LEU A 71 4.45 0.42 -6.83
C LEU A 71 4.68 1.92 -6.72
N ALA A 72 5.88 2.39 -7.07
CA ALA A 72 6.26 3.79 -6.97
C ALA A 72 6.74 4.31 -8.33
N HIS A 73 6.49 5.57 -8.66
CA HIS A 73 6.98 6.18 -9.89
C HIS A 73 8.52 6.20 -9.91
N ALA A 74 9.12 5.87 -11.04
CA ALA A 74 10.57 5.65 -11.09
C ALA A 74 11.40 6.93 -10.84
N GLU A 75 10.88 8.09 -11.25
CA GLU A 75 11.61 9.36 -11.17
C GLU A 75 11.27 10.17 -9.92
N THR A 76 10.00 10.13 -9.48
CA THR A 76 9.48 10.99 -8.41
C THR A 76 9.28 10.25 -7.09
N ASP A 77 9.39 8.92 -7.09
CA ASP A 77 9.13 8.04 -5.96
C ASP A 77 7.68 8.06 -5.41
N GLU A 78 6.78 8.82 -6.03
CA GLU A 78 5.35 8.88 -5.68
C GLU A 78 4.70 7.49 -5.76
N ILE A 79 3.97 7.09 -4.73
CA ILE A 79 3.27 5.80 -4.72
C ILE A 79 2.11 5.82 -5.73
N LEU A 80 2.11 4.84 -6.64
CA LEU A 80 1.11 4.68 -7.69
C LEU A 80 0.09 3.58 -7.38
N GLY A 81 0.42 2.68 -6.46
CA GLY A 81 -0.48 1.64 -5.99
C GLY A 81 0.14 0.78 -4.90
N VAL A 82 -0.71 0.29 -4.00
CA VAL A 82 -0.32 -0.60 -2.90
C VAL A 82 -1.25 -1.81 -2.90
N HIS A 83 -0.66 -2.99 -2.82
CA HIS A 83 -1.34 -4.27 -2.94
C HIS A 83 -0.89 -5.18 -1.79
N MET A 84 -1.84 -5.68 -1.02
CA MET A 84 -1.62 -6.44 0.19
C MET A 84 -2.34 -7.78 0.10
N ILE A 85 -1.65 -8.86 0.44
CA ILE A 85 -2.24 -10.14 0.80
C ILE A 85 -1.63 -10.55 2.14
N GLY A 86 -2.44 -10.69 3.19
CA GLY A 86 -1.93 -10.99 4.52
C GLY A 86 -2.91 -10.74 5.66
N PRO A 87 -2.47 -10.93 6.91
CA PRO A 87 -3.29 -10.70 8.10
C PRO A 87 -3.66 -9.22 8.24
N ARG A 88 -4.95 -8.94 8.44
CA ARG A 88 -5.51 -7.59 8.64
C ARG A 88 -5.29 -6.64 7.45
N ALA A 89 -5.13 -7.16 6.23
CA ALA A 89 -4.99 -6.33 5.04
C ALA A 89 -6.20 -5.39 4.84
N ALA A 90 -7.40 -5.80 5.26
CA ALA A 90 -8.62 -5.00 5.17
C ALA A 90 -8.54 -3.68 5.97
N ASP A 91 -7.83 -3.68 7.11
CA ASP A 91 -7.62 -2.47 7.91
C ASP A 91 -6.32 -1.75 7.51
N MET A 92 -5.26 -2.50 7.21
CA MET A 92 -3.96 -1.94 6.84
C MET A 92 -4.03 -1.09 5.56
N ILE A 93 -4.90 -1.44 4.61
CA ILE A 93 -5.02 -0.70 3.35
C ILE A 93 -5.44 0.76 3.55
N ALA A 94 -6.08 1.10 4.67
CA ALA A 94 -6.43 2.49 4.99
C ALA A 94 -5.18 3.38 5.12
N GLU A 95 -4.06 2.84 5.60
CA GLU A 95 -2.79 3.57 5.65
C GLU A 95 -2.30 3.94 4.24
N ALA A 96 -2.41 3.01 3.28
CA ALA A 96 -2.05 3.25 1.89
C ALA A 96 -3.01 4.24 1.20
N VAL A 97 -4.32 4.17 1.49
CA VAL A 97 -5.31 5.14 0.98
C VAL A 97 -4.92 6.56 1.43
N VAL A 98 -4.66 6.77 2.72
CA VAL A 98 -4.25 8.07 3.26
C VAL A 98 -2.92 8.52 2.67
N ALA A 99 -1.94 7.62 2.56
CA ALA A 99 -0.65 7.93 1.95
C ALA A 99 -0.79 8.45 0.52
N MET A 100 -1.58 7.77 -0.31
CA MET A 100 -1.78 8.12 -1.71
C MET A 100 -2.63 9.38 -1.88
N GLU A 101 -3.59 9.64 -0.98
CA GLU A 101 -4.37 10.90 -0.95
C GLU A 101 -3.44 12.12 -0.79
N PHE A 102 -2.40 12.00 0.03
CA PHE A 102 -1.38 13.03 0.21
C PHE A 102 -0.20 12.92 -0.77
N ARG A 103 -0.31 12.05 -1.79
CA ARG A 103 0.73 11.83 -2.82
C ARG A 103 2.09 11.47 -2.23
N ALA A 104 2.08 10.70 -1.14
CA ALA A 104 3.31 10.28 -0.47
C ALA A 104 4.23 9.50 -1.42
N SER A 105 5.53 9.73 -1.26
CA SER A 105 6.55 8.89 -1.87
C SER A 105 6.74 7.59 -1.08
N ALA A 106 7.36 6.59 -1.71
CA ALA A 106 7.82 5.40 -0.99
C ALA A 106 8.83 5.78 0.11
N GLU A 107 9.67 6.79 -0.12
CA GLU A 107 10.57 7.33 0.90
C GLU A 107 9.82 7.83 2.14
N ASP A 108 8.74 8.59 1.97
CA ASP A 108 7.94 9.13 3.08
C ASP A 108 7.44 8.01 4.00
N ILE A 109 6.81 6.97 3.43
CA ILE A 109 6.32 5.80 4.18
C ILE A 109 7.48 5.05 4.83
N SER A 110 8.60 4.88 4.10
CA SER A 110 9.78 4.19 4.62
C SER A 110 10.36 4.85 5.87
N ARG A 111 10.24 6.18 5.99
CA ARG A 111 10.78 6.99 7.10
C ARG A 111 9.83 7.12 8.27
N MET A 112 8.54 6.88 8.07
CA MET A 112 7.54 6.92 9.15
C MET A 112 7.83 5.88 10.24
N SER A 113 7.55 6.27 11.48
CA SER A 113 7.56 5.36 12.61
C SER A 113 6.37 4.40 12.47
N HIS A 114 6.66 3.11 12.36
CA HIS A 114 5.66 2.05 12.45
C HIS A 114 5.89 1.33 13.78
N ALA A 115 4.82 1.11 14.54
CA ALA A 115 4.93 0.48 15.85
C ALA A 115 5.50 -0.95 15.72
N HIS A 116 6.35 -1.35 16.66
CA HIS A 116 6.91 -2.70 16.71
C HIS A 116 6.38 -3.47 17.93
N PRO A 117 5.90 -4.72 17.79
CA PRO A 117 5.68 -5.47 16.55
C PRO A 117 4.25 -5.27 15.98
N THR A 118 4.11 -4.90 14.71
CA THR A 118 2.81 -4.85 13.99
C THR A 118 2.89 -5.44 12.58
N PHE A 119 1.73 -5.71 11.97
CA PHE A 119 1.67 -6.14 10.57
C PHE A 119 2.01 -5.00 9.60
N THR A 120 1.74 -3.74 9.98
CA THR A 120 2.04 -2.56 9.16
C THR A 120 3.53 -2.34 8.93
N GLU A 121 4.42 -2.91 9.75
CA GLU A 121 5.86 -2.92 9.47
C GLU A 121 6.19 -3.52 8.09
N ALA A 122 5.37 -4.45 7.57
CA ALA A 122 5.54 -4.98 6.22
C ALA A 122 5.34 -3.92 5.12
N PHE A 123 4.46 -2.93 5.34
CA PHE A 123 4.28 -1.81 4.41
C PHE A 123 5.49 -0.87 4.43
N LYS A 124 6.02 -0.55 5.61
CA LYS A 124 7.29 0.19 5.76
C LYS A 124 8.45 -0.49 5.01
N GLU A 125 8.62 -1.79 5.19
CA GLU A 125 9.69 -2.55 4.56
C GLU A 125 9.50 -2.68 3.04
N ALA A 126 8.26 -2.88 2.56
CA ALA A 126 7.97 -2.85 1.13
C ALA A 126 8.24 -1.46 0.53
N ALA A 127 7.98 -0.38 1.27
CA ALA A 127 8.32 0.98 0.85
C ALA A 127 9.84 1.22 0.85
N LEU A 128 10.59 0.69 1.83
CA LEU A 128 12.06 0.68 1.83
C LEU A 128 12.64 -0.04 0.61
N ALA A 129 12.03 -1.17 0.22
CA ALA A 129 12.41 -1.89 -1.00
C ALA A 129 12.09 -1.07 -2.27
N ALA A 130 10.91 -0.44 -2.35
CA ALA A 130 10.49 0.32 -3.52
C ALA A 130 11.33 1.59 -3.75
N THR A 131 11.63 2.33 -2.67
CA THR A 131 12.32 3.63 -2.77
C THR A 131 13.78 3.48 -3.21
N GLY A 132 14.49 2.45 -2.72
CA GLY A 132 15.91 2.27 -3.03
C GLY A 132 16.50 0.92 -2.66
N ASP A 133 15.71 -0.16 -2.72
CA ASP A 133 16.15 -1.55 -2.46
C ASP A 133 16.95 -1.71 -1.16
N ARG A 134 16.44 -1.09 -0.09
CA ARG A 134 17.12 -0.96 1.21
C ARG A 134 16.28 -1.44 2.40
N ALA A 135 15.45 -2.45 2.17
CA ALA A 135 14.73 -3.14 3.23
C ALA A 135 15.71 -3.76 4.23
N LEU A 136 15.33 -3.81 5.51
CA LEU A 136 16.23 -4.16 6.62
C LEU A 136 16.02 -5.60 7.11
N HIS A 137 14.79 -6.12 6.99
CA HIS A 137 14.36 -7.32 7.71
C HIS A 137 13.94 -8.47 6.79
N ILE A 138 14.49 -8.56 5.58
CA ILE A 138 14.11 -9.59 4.58
C ILE A 138 14.73 -10.96 4.85
#